data_AF-A0A832FVP7-F1
#
_entry.id   AF-A0A832FVP7-F1
#
_cell.length_a   1.000
_cell.length_b   1.000
_cell.length_c   1.000
_cell.angle_alpha   90.00
_cell.angle_beta   90.00
_cell.angle_gamma   90.00
#
_symmetry.space_group_name_H-M   'P 1'
#
loop_
_entity.id
_entity.type
_entity.pdbx_description
1 polymer ?
#
loop_
_entity_poly.entity_id
_entity_poly.type
_entity_poly.pdbx_seq_one_letter_code
_entity_poly.pdbx_strand_id
1 'polypeptide(L)'
;MPDLYSASTAKNKNSTIKSSGATMPLIRDFIPPAQGHSLSSFIVLPNKNIRFETQEPEEEILLILRAHWATNLSWFLVALLLFFAPALLKYFPLLTSLPVKFQMVFVIVWYLILLMYVFEKFLSWFFNLTIITDERIVDVDFLNLTTKKVADTEIEKIQDISFTRKGVVETVCNFGDILVQTAAEKTQFVFEKVPNPTQVVTILQRLRTEEKIETLEGRIR
;
A
#
# COMPACT_ATOMS: atom_id res chain seq x y z
N MET A 1 -68.99 11.84 -3.00
CA MET A 1 -68.58 10.43 -3.16
C MET A 1 -67.19 10.38 -3.78
N PRO A 2 -66.18 9.73 -3.16
CA PRO A 2 -66.07 9.34 -1.76
C PRO A 2 -64.82 9.91 -1.06
N ASP A 3 -65.01 10.25 0.21
CA ASP A 3 -64.00 10.25 1.27
C ASP A 3 -63.43 8.85 1.45
N LEU A 4 -62.10 8.69 1.50
CA LEU A 4 -61.44 7.51 2.03
C LEU A 4 -60.06 7.89 2.59
N TYR A 5 -60.04 8.44 3.82
CA TYR A 5 -59.36 7.87 5.01
C TYR A 5 -59.02 8.95 6.05
N SER A 6 -59.59 8.74 7.24
CA SER A 6 -59.32 9.49 8.47
C SER A 6 -58.48 8.63 9.43
N ALA A 7 -57.53 9.28 10.09
CA ALA A 7 -56.94 9.05 11.42
C ALA A 7 -56.58 7.62 11.90
N SER A 8 -55.31 7.49 12.30
CA SER A 8 -54.98 6.86 13.59
C SER A 8 -53.74 7.51 14.19
N THR A 9 -53.96 8.40 15.15
CA THR A 9 -52.98 8.85 16.13
C THR A 9 -52.56 7.66 16.99
N ALA A 10 -51.40 7.07 16.69
CA ALA A 10 -50.76 6.11 17.59
C ALA A 10 -49.88 6.87 18.59
N LYS A 11 -50.46 6.93 19.79
CA LYS A 11 -49.90 7.32 21.09
C LYS A 11 -48.41 7.01 21.28
N ASN A 12 -47.71 8.07 21.67
CA ASN A 12 -46.46 8.15 22.42
C ASN A 12 -46.09 6.88 23.22
N LYS A 13 -44.88 6.35 22.96
CA LYS A 13 -44.11 5.62 23.95
C LYS A 13 -42.70 6.19 23.98
N ASN A 14 -42.49 7.14 24.90
CA ASN A 14 -41.19 7.46 25.46
C ASN A 14 -40.48 6.16 25.84
N SER A 15 -39.55 5.70 25.00
CA SER A 15 -38.44 4.87 25.44
C SER A 15 -37.22 5.76 25.47
N THR A 16 -36.86 6.16 26.69
CA THR A 16 -35.51 6.61 27.04
C THR A 16 -34.48 5.68 26.42
N ILE A 17 -33.88 6.07 25.29
CA ILE A 17 -32.67 5.43 24.77
C ILE A 17 -31.55 5.91 25.68
N LYS A 18 -31.38 5.13 26.75
CA LYS A 18 -30.24 5.18 27.65
C LYS A 18 -29.02 4.80 26.83
N SER A 19 -28.07 5.72 26.73
CA SER A 19 -26.66 5.54 26.36
C SER A 19 -26.21 4.06 26.35
N SER A 20 -25.98 3.53 25.15
CA SER A 20 -25.14 2.36 24.94
C SER A 20 -24.28 2.66 23.73
N GLY A 21 -23.05 3.10 23.99
CA GLY A 21 -22.02 3.38 22.99
C GLY A 21 -21.55 2.09 22.33
N ALA A 22 -22.36 1.55 21.43
CA ALA A 22 -21.94 0.58 20.45
C ALA A 22 -22.01 1.28 19.10
N THR A 23 -20.84 1.71 18.62
CA THR A 23 -20.64 2.34 17.32
C THR A 23 -21.26 1.44 16.24
N MET A 24 -22.31 1.90 15.57
CA MET A 24 -22.76 1.25 14.33
C MET A 24 -21.55 1.23 13.40
N PRO A 25 -21.15 0.07 12.85
CA PRO A 25 -20.12 0.07 11.83
C PRO A 25 -20.68 0.87 10.67
N LEU A 26 -20.05 1.99 10.34
CA LEU A 26 -20.36 2.70 9.12
C LEU A 26 -20.26 1.68 7.99
N ILE A 27 -21.35 1.54 7.23
CA ILE A 27 -21.41 0.52 6.19
C ILE A 27 -20.47 0.99 5.07
N ARG A 28 -19.22 0.49 5.11
CA ARG A 28 -18.16 0.79 4.13
C ARG A 28 -18.41 0.02 2.82
N ASP A 29 -19.59 0.21 2.23
CA ASP A 29 -20.04 -0.44 0.97
C ASP A 29 -19.13 -0.15 -0.23
N PHE A 30 -18.30 0.88 -0.10
CA PHE A 30 -17.37 1.32 -1.13
C PHE A 30 -16.03 0.59 -1.10
N ILE A 31 -15.75 -0.15 -0.03
CA ILE A 31 -14.55 -0.97 0.07
C ILE A 31 -14.82 -2.28 -0.68
N PRO A 32 -13.93 -2.70 -1.60
CA PRO A 32 -14.07 -3.98 -2.28
C PRO A 32 -14.14 -5.15 -1.29
N PRO A 33 -14.74 -6.29 -1.68
CA PRO A 33 -14.69 -7.48 -0.83
C PRO A 33 -13.23 -7.87 -0.57
N ALA A 34 -12.99 -8.49 0.59
CA ALA A 34 -11.66 -8.91 1.03
C ALA A 34 -10.95 -9.68 -0.09
N GLN A 35 -9.77 -9.18 -0.48
CA GLN A 35 -9.02 -9.65 -1.64
C GLN A 35 -7.54 -9.59 -1.34
N GLY A 36 -6.79 -10.56 -1.87
CA GLY A 36 -5.34 -10.62 -1.76
C GLY A 36 -4.84 -11.65 -0.75
N HIS A 37 -3.57 -12.00 -0.91
CA HIS A 37 -2.80 -12.84 0.01
C HIS A 37 -1.65 -12.02 0.59
N SER A 38 -0.94 -12.53 1.60
CA SER A 38 0.16 -11.81 2.26
C SER A 38 1.29 -11.34 1.33
N LEU A 39 1.40 -11.95 0.14
CA LEU A 39 2.39 -11.62 -0.89
C LEU A 39 1.84 -10.76 -2.02
N SER A 40 0.54 -10.43 -1.99
CA SER A 40 -0.08 -9.59 -3.02
C SER A 40 0.26 -8.12 -2.79
N SER A 41 0.39 -7.37 -3.88
CA SER A 41 0.67 -5.93 -3.84
C SER A 41 -0.55 -5.08 -3.45
N PHE A 42 -1.73 -5.70 -3.39
CA PHE A 42 -3.00 -5.06 -3.07
C PHE A 42 -3.80 -5.99 -2.18
N ILE A 43 -3.83 -5.71 -0.88
CA ILE A 43 -4.61 -6.47 0.10
C ILE A 43 -5.73 -5.56 0.59
N VAL A 44 -6.97 -6.02 0.43
CA VAL A 44 -8.18 -5.34 0.91
C VAL A 44 -8.70 -6.10 2.11
N LEU A 45 -8.95 -5.39 3.21
CA LEU A 45 -9.50 -5.94 4.46
C LEU A 45 -8.73 -7.19 4.93
N PRO A 46 -7.45 -7.03 5.35
CA PRO A 46 -6.68 -8.14 5.91
C PRO A 46 -7.43 -8.76 7.11
N ASN A 47 -7.22 -10.06 7.34
CA ASN A 47 -7.77 -10.74 8.52
C ASN A 47 -7.41 -9.99 9.80
N LYS A 48 -8.37 -9.86 10.75
CA LYS A 48 -8.24 -9.13 12.03
C LYS A 48 -7.07 -9.56 12.92
N ASN A 49 -6.38 -10.65 12.59
CA ASN A 49 -5.21 -11.14 13.32
C ASN A 49 -3.89 -10.45 12.89
N ILE A 50 -3.91 -9.61 11.86
CA ILE A 50 -2.76 -8.84 11.43
C ILE A 50 -2.79 -7.51 12.17
N ARG A 51 -1.82 -7.30 13.06
CA ARG A 51 -1.62 -6.04 13.77
C ARG A 51 -0.22 -5.50 13.53
N PHE A 52 -0.07 -4.18 13.49
CA PHE A 52 1.23 -3.52 13.44
C PHE A 52 1.59 -2.93 14.82
N GLU A 53 2.89 -2.73 15.08
CA GLU A 53 3.41 -2.36 16.41
C GLU A 53 2.78 -1.08 16.99
N THR A 54 2.43 -0.13 16.14
CA THR A 54 1.89 1.19 16.51
C THR A 54 0.37 1.30 16.36
N GLN A 55 -0.33 0.19 16.13
CA GLN A 55 -1.77 0.19 15.86
C GLN A 55 -2.59 0.49 17.11
N GLU A 56 -3.56 1.39 16.99
CA GLU A 56 -4.49 1.69 18.08
C GLU A 56 -5.48 0.52 18.31
N PRO A 57 -6.01 0.34 19.54
CA PRO A 57 -6.84 -0.82 19.86
C PRO A 57 -8.16 -0.90 19.07
N GLU A 58 -8.66 0.22 18.54
CA GLU A 58 -9.89 0.30 17.75
C GLU A 58 -9.66 0.59 16.26
N GLU A 59 -8.40 0.78 15.83
CA GLU A 59 -8.02 1.10 14.46
C GLU A 59 -8.15 -0.14 13.55
N GLU A 60 -8.91 -0.04 12.45
CA GLU A 60 -9.10 -1.12 11.49
C GLU A 60 -8.29 -0.90 10.21
N ILE A 61 -7.52 -1.93 9.81
CA ILE A 61 -6.75 -1.88 8.56
C ILE A 61 -7.69 -2.10 7.38
N LEU A 62 -7.77 -1.13 6.48
CA LEU A 62 -8.63 -1.18 5.30
C LEU A 62 -7.88 -1.71 4.08
N LEU A 63 -6.67 -1.19 3.84
CA LEU A 63 -5.86 -1.53 2.67
C LEU A 63 -4.39 -1.66 3.06
N ILE A 64 -3.73 -2.65 2.48
CA ILE A 64 -2.26 -2.73 2.47
C ILE A 64 -1.81 -2.70 1.01
N LEU A 65 -1.02 -1.69 0.69
CA LEU A 65 -0.51 -1.42 -0.65
C LEU A 65 0.99 -1.71 -0.68
N ARG A 66 1.44 -2.36 -1.75
CA ARG A 66 2.85 -2.49 -2.08
C ARG A 66 3.07 -2.13 -3.54
N ALA A 67 4.32 -1.85 -3.90
CA ALA A 67 4.68 -1.62 -5.29
C ALA A 67 4.30 -2.84 -6.17
N HIS A 68 3.84 -2.56 -7.39
CA HIS A 68 3.39 -3.59 -8.32
C HIS A 68 4.54 -4.54 -8.70
N TRP A 69 4.27 -5.84 -8.85
CA TRP A 69 5.29 -6.84 -9.19
C TRP A 69 6.02 -6.56 -10.51
N ALA A 70 5.36 -5.88 -11.48
CA ALA A 70 6.01 -5.52 -12.74
C ALA A 70 7.18 -4.55 -12.57
N THR A 71 7.26 -3.83 -11.44
CA THR A 71 8.41 -2.97 -11.14
C THR A 71 9.68 -3.79 -10.93
N ASN A 72 9.53 -5.07 -10.57
CA ASN A 72 10.66 -5.98 -10.40
C ASN A 72 11.26 -6.45 -11.71
N LEU A 73 10.50 -6.37 -12.81
CA LEU A 73 10.94 -6.87 -14.10
C LEU A 73 12.17 -6.11 -14.61
N SER A 74 12.27 -4.80 -14.35
CA SER A 74 13.38 -3.97 -14.84
C SER A 74 14.74 -4.38 -14.23
N TRP A 75 14.82 -4.48 -12.90
CA TRP A 75 16.05 -4.90 -12.23
C TRP A 75 16.30 -6.40 -12.40
N PHE A 76 15.25 -7.20 -12.56
CA PHE A 76 15.37 -8.62 -12.85
C PHE A 76 15.98 -8.88 -14.23
N LEU A 77 15.60 -8.11 -15.26
CA LEU A 77 16.21 -8.21 -16.60
C LEU A 77 17.71 -7.86 -16.57
N VAL A 78 18.09 -6.84 -15.80
CA VAL A 78 19.50 -6.50 -15.59
C VAL A 78 20.22 -7.66 -14.89
N ALA A 79 19.65 -8.20 -13.81
CA ALA A 79 20.21 -9.35 -13.11
C ALA A 79 20.35 -10.59 -14.02
N LEU A 80 19.36 -10.84 -14.87
CA LEU A 80 19.38 -11.93 -15.85
C LEU A 80 20.51 -11.74 -16.87
N LEU A 81 20.69 -10.52 -17.38
CA LEU A 81 21.81 -10.19 -18.27
C LEU A 81 23.16 -10.40 -17.59
N LEU A 82 23.33 -9.92 -16.36
CA LEU A 82 24.55 -10.11 -15.57
C LEU A 82 24.79 -11.58 -15.20
N PHE A 83 23.73 -12.38 -15.04
CA PHE A 83 23.85 -13.82 -14.79
C PHE A 83 24.54 -14.54 -15.94
N PHE A 84 24.26 -14.16 -17.19
CA PHE A 84 24.91 -14.74 -18.37
C PHE A 84 26.28 -14.12 -18.70
N ALA A 85 26.64 -12.98 -18.09
CA ALA A 85 27.88 -12.27 -18.41
C ALA A 85 29.17 -13.13 -18.27
N PRO A 86 29.35 -13.97 -17.24
CA PRO A 86 30.53 -14.84 -17.14
C PRO A 86 30.65 -15.86 -18.28
N ALA A 87 29.53 -16.29 -18.87
CA ALA A 87 29.55 -17.20 -20.02
C ALA A 87 30.07 -16.50 -21.28
N LEU A 88 29.74 -15.21 -21.47
CA LEU A 88 30.27 -14.39 -22.57
C LEU A 88 31.75 -14.01 -22.34
N LEU A 89 32.14 -13.76 -21.09
CA LEU A 89 33.52 -13.39 -20.73
C LEU A 89 34.55 -14.48 -21.03
N LYS A 90 34.14 -15.75 -21.19
CA LYS A 90 35.01 -16.84 -21.65
C LYS A 90 35.57 -16.63 -23.06
N TYR A 91 34.88 -15.86 -23.90
CA TYR A 91 35.34 -15.53 -25.25
C TYR A 91 36.30 -14.33 -25.28
N PHE A 92 36.50 -13.65 -24.14
CA PHE A 92 37.43 -12.54 -24.02
C PHE A 92 38.78 -13.00 -23.46
N PRO A 93 39.92 -12.55 -24.04
CA PRO A 93 41.26 -12.96 -23.63
C PRO A 93 41.63 -12.54 -22.19
N LEU A 94 40.82 -11.68 -21.57
CA LEU A 94 41.02 -11.18 -20.20
C LEU A 94 40.91 -12.31 -19.15
N LEU A 95 39.98 -13.25 -19.31
CA LEU A 95 39.81 -14.35 -18.36
C LEU A 95 40.67 -15.56 -18.72
N THR A 96 40.92 -15.82 -20.00
CA THR A 96 41.66 -17.01 -20.47
C THR A 96 43.15 -16.97 -20.16
N SER A 97 43.71 -15.78 -19.90
CA SER A 97 45.11 -15.60 -19.48
C SER A 97 45.36 -15.93 -18.00
N LEU A 98 44.30 -16.02 -17.19
CA LEU A 98 44.39 -16.33 -15.77
C LEU A 98 44.41 -17.85 -15.52
N PRO A 99 45.10 -18.32 -14.45
CA PRO A 99 45.02 -19.72 -14.04
C PRO A 99 43.58 -20.15 -13.70
N VAL A 100 43.23 -21.40 -14.01
CA VAL A 100 41.87 -21.95 -13.84
C VAL A 100 41.32 -21.76 -12.42
N LYS A 101 42.17 -21.84 -11.39
CA LYS A 101 41.78 -21.60 -9.99
C LYS A 101 41.26 -20.17 -9.77
N PHE A 102 41.91 -19.17 -10.35
CA PHE A 102 41.48 -17.77 -10.24
C PHE A 102 40.19 -17.51 -11.02
N GLN A 103 40.02 -18.16 -12.18
CA GLN A 103 38.76 -18.09 -12.93
C GLN A 103 37.58 -18.63 -12.12
N MET A 104 37.76 -19.76 -11.42
CA MET A 104 36.71 -20.35 -10.57
C MET A 104 36.34 -19.41 -9.42
N VAL A 105 37.33 -18.85 -8.71
CA VAL A 105 37.10 -17.88 -7.62
C VAL A 105 36.36 -16.65 -8.15
N PHE A 106 36.76 -16.12 -9.30
CA PHE A 106 36.09 -14.98 -9.92
C PHE A 106 34.61 -15.25 -10.21
N VAL A 107 34.28 -16.41 -10.79
CA VAL A 107 32.90 -16.79 -11.08
C VAL A 107 32.07 -16.92 -9.81
N ILE A 108 32.63 -17.49 -8.75
CA ILE A 108 31.95 -17.62 -7.44
C ILE A 108 31.66 -16.23 -6.86
N VAL A 109 32.66 -15.35 -6.83
CA VAL A 109 32.51 -13.97 -6.32
C VAL A 109 31.49 -13.19 -7.16
N TRP A 110 31.50 -13.35 -8.49
CA TRP A 110 30.52 -12.71 -9.38
C TRP A 110 29.08 -13.09 -9.01
N TYR A 111 28.80 -14.39 -8.87
CA TYR A 111 27.46 -14.84 -8.50
C TYR A 111 27.08 -14.45 -7.07
N LEU A 112 28.04 -14.34 -6.15
CA LEU A 112 27.78 -13.85 -4.80
C LEU A 112 27.35 -12.37 -4.80
N ILE A 113 28.04 -11.54 -5.58
CA ILE A 113 27.67 -10.12 -5.77
C ILE A 113 26.30 -10.01 -6.45
N LEU A 114 26.04 -10.82 -7.48
CA LEU A 114 24.75 -10.86 -8.16
C LEU A 114 23.62 -11.24 -7.19
N LEU A 115 23.84 -12.26 -6.37
CA LEU A 115 22.88 -12.70 -5.36
C LEU A 115 22.60 -11.59 -4.35
N MET A 116 23.64 -10.90 -3.87
CA MET A 116 23.49 -9.79 -2.93
C MET A 116 22.68 -8.64 -3.55
N TYR A 117 22.94 -8.30 -4.81
CA TYR A 117 22.18 -7.28 -5.54
C TYR A 117 20.70 -7.66 -5.69
N VAL A 118 20.40 -8.89 -6.14
CA VAL A 118 19.02 -9.37 -6.28
C VAL A 118 18.30 -9.40 -4.94
N PHE A 119 18.99 -9.86 -3.89
CA PHE A 119 18.45 -9.94 -2.54
C PHE A 119 18.12 -8.56 -1.98
N GLU A 120 19.02 -7.58 -2.11
CA GLU A 120 18.78 -6.20 -1.68
C GLU A 120 17.57 -5.58 -2.39
N LYS A 121 17.48 -5.71 -3.72
CA LYS A 121 16.33 -5.19 -4.49
C LYS A 121 15.03 -5.88 -4.13
N PHE A 122 15.06 -7.19 -3.93
CA PHE A 122 13.88 -7.95 -3.49
C PHE A 122 13.42 -7.50 -2.11
N LEU A 123 14.33 -7.34 -1.15
CA LEU A 123 13.99 -6.91 0.22
C LEU A 123 13.41 -5.50 0.23
N SER A 124 14.05 -4.56 -0.47
CA SER A 124 13.55 -3.18 -0.58
C SER A 124 12.13 -3.17 -1.16
N TRP A 125 11.88 -3.89 -2.25
CA TRP A 125 10.53 -3.98 -2.82
C TRP A 125 9.51 -4.68 -1.90
N PHE A 126 9.92 -5.73 -1.19
CA PHE A 126 9.01 -6.53 -0.36
C PHE A 126 8.61 -5.83 0.93
N PHE A 127 9.55 -5.12 1.56
CA PHE A 127 9.35 -4.47 2.85
C PHE A 127 8.82 -3.03 2.75
N ASN A 128 8.93 -2.40 1.58
CA ASN A 128 8.26 -1.12 1.32
C ASN A 128 6.75 -1.36 1.15
N LEU A 129 5.97 -0.81 2.07
CA LEU A 129 4.52 -0.95 2.06
C LEU A 129 3.84 0.27 2.68
N THR A 130 2.64 0.54 2.21
CA THR A 130 1.78 1.59 2.74
C THR A 130 0.52 0.94 3.30
N ILE A 131 0.18 1.26 4.53
CA ILE A 131 -1.02 0.78 5.23
C ILE A 131 -2.00 1.94 5.31
N ILE A 132 -3.23 1.71 4.87
CA ILE A 132 -4.33 2.67 5.01
C ILE A 132 -5.29 2.06 6.03
N THR A 133 -5.47 2.76 7.15
CA THR A 133 -6.45 2.44 8.17
C THR A 133 -7.65 3.37 8.04
N ASP A 134 -8.57 3.32 8.99
CA ASP A 134 -9.69 4.23 9.04
C ASP A 134 -9.40 5.60 9.65
N GLU A 135 -8.34 5.70 10.46
CA GLU A 135 -7.95 6.96 11.10
C GLU A 135 -6.79 7.65 10.35
N ARG A 136 -5.84 6.87 9.81
CA ARG A 136 -4.60 7.40 9.24
C ARG A 136 -4.03 6.54 8.12
N ILE A 137 -2.98 7.07 7.49
CA ILE A 137 -2.14 6.36 6.55
C ILE A 137 -0.75 6.23 7.15
N VAL A 138 -0.20 5.01 7.13
CA VAL A 138 1.15 4.69 7.60
C VAL A 138 1.99 4.24 6.42
N ASP A 139 3.07 4.95 6.18
CA ASP A 139 4.04 4.74 5.10
C ASP A 139 5.33 4.15 5.70
N VAL A 140 5.70 2.94 5.26
CA VAL A 140 6.86 2.22 5.77
C VAL A 140 7.87 2.04 4.65
N ASP A 141 8.95 2.82 4.73
CA ASP A 141 10.06 2.83 3.77
C ASP A 141 11.33 2.22 4.37
N PHE A 142 11.87 1.20 3.72
CA PHE A 142 13.18 0.63 3.99
C PHE A 142 14.20 1.21 3.01
N LEU A 143 14.98 2.19 3.48
CA LEU A 143 16.04 2.82 2.70
C LEU A 143 17.22 1.86 2.47
N ASN A 144 17.53 1.06 3.48
CA ASN A 144 18.58 0.04 3.47
C ASN A 144 18.17 -1.10 4.41
N LEU A 145 18.95 -2.19 4.44
CA LEU A 145 18.72 -3.32 5.34
C LEU A 145 18.71 -2.95 6.84
N THR A 146 19.24 -1.79 7.21
CA THR A 146 19.37 -1.34 8.60
C THR A 146 18.47 -0.16 8.95
N THR A 147 18.06 0.64 7.96
CA THR A 147 17.36 1.89 8.20
C THR A 147 15.92 1.79 7.72
N LYS A 148 15.00 1.73 8.69
CA LYS A 148 13.56 1.87 8.46
C LYS A 148 13.13 3.32 8.73
N LYS A 149 12.28 3.86 7.85
CA LYS A 149 11.61 5.13 8.02
C LYS A 149 10.11 4.84 8.05
N VAL A 150 9.47 5.21 9.15
CA VAL A 150 8.02 5.11 9.30
C VAL A 150 7.51 6.53 9.35
N ALA A 151 6.52 6.84 8.52
CA ALA A 151 5.86 8.15 8.51
C ALA A 151 4.35 7.93 8.47
N ASP A 152 3.63 8.58 9.36
CA ASP A 152 2.19 8.50 9.44
C ASP A 152 1.53 9.87 9.22
N THR A 153 0.30 9.84 8.74
CA THR A 153 -0.53 11.03 8.57
C THR A 153 -2.00 10.67 8.80
N GLU A 154 -2.68 11.43 9.65
CA GLU A 154 -4.12 11.31 9.84
C GLU A 154 -4.87 11.63 8.54
N ILE A 155 -5.99 10.94 8.32
CA ILE A 155 -6.81 11.10 7.13
C ILE A 155 -7.45 12.50 7.08
N GLU A 156 -7.77 13.09 8.23
CA GLU A 156 -8.28 14.45 8.34
C GLU A 156 -7.30 15.52 7.79
N LYS A 157 -5.99 15.31 7.96
CA LYS A 157 -4.94 16.24 7.54
C LYS A 157 -4.65 16.19 6.05
N ILE A 158 -5.24 15.25 5.31
CA ILE A 158 -5.09 15.12 3.87
C ILE A 158 -5.78 16.29 3.16
N GLN A 159 -5.03 16.99 2.31
CA GLN A 159 -5.48 18.16 1.57
C GLN A 159 -5.89 17.80 0.14
N ASP A 160 -5.05 17.05 -0.56
CA ASP A 160 -5.28 16.65 -1.93
C ASP A 160 -4.72 15.25 -2.21
N ILE A 161 -5.39 14.52 -3.10
CA ILE A 161 -5.01 13.17 -3.52
C ILE A 161 -5.05 13.16 -5.04
N SER A 162 -3.90 12.95 -5.66
CA SER A 162 -3.76 12.83 -7.11
C SER A 162 -3.01 11.55 -7.46
N PHE A 163 -3.17 11.08 -8.70
CA PHE A 163 -2.38 9.96 -9.21
C PHE A 163 -1.78 10.31 -10.56
N THR A 164 -0.62 9.75 -10.85
CA THR A 164 0.06 9.90 -12.13
C THR A 164 0.46 8.53 -12.66
N ARG A 165 0.34 8.36 -13.97
CA ARG A 165 0.81 7.16 -14.70
C ARG A 165 1.75 7.65 -15.80
N LYS A 166 2.98 7.18 -15.77
CA LYS A 166 4.06 7.56 -16.67
C LYS A 166 4.34 6.42 -17.64
N GLY A 167 4.01 6.63 -18.90
CA GLY A 167 4.40 5.75 -19.99
C GLY A 167 3.47 4.56 -20.25
N VAL A 168 3.86 3.76 -21.23
CA VAL A 168 3.02 2.68 -21.81
C VAL A 168 2.88 1.51 -20.84
N VAL A 169 3.96 1.11 -20.16
CA VAL A 169 3.97 -0.04 -19.25
C VAL A 169 3.03 0.18 -18.07
N GLU A 170 3.06 1.37 -17.47
CA GLU A 170 2.18 1.76 -16.36
C GLU A 170 0.70 1.76 -16.77
N THR A 171 0.42 2.20 -18.01
CA THR A 171 -0.93 2.21 -18.57
C THR A 171 -1.45 0.80 -18.83
N VAL A 172 -0.62 -0.07 -19.44
CA VAL A 172 -1.01 -1.45 -19.80
C VAL A 172 -1.15 -2.33 -18.57
N CYS A 173 -0.23 -2.23 -17.62
CA CYS A 173 -0.26 -3.01 -16.39
C CYS A 173 -1.08 -2.36 -15.25
N ASN A 174 -1.74 -1.22 -15.53
CA ASN A 174 -2.61 -0.50 -14.61
C ASN A 174 -2.01 -0.18 -13.23
N PHE A 175 -0.73 0.21 -13.19
CA PHE A 175 -0.08 0.71 -11.98
C PHE A 175 0.38 2.16 -12.16
N GLY A 176 0.60 2.89 -11.06
CA GLY A 176 1.07 4.27 -11.12
C GLY A 176 1.37 4.84 -9.74
N ASP A 177 1.86 6.08 -9.71
CA ASP A 177 2.22 6.76 -8.47
C ASP A 177 1.00 7.53 -7.91
N ILE A 178 0.79 7.47 -6.60
CA ILE A 178 -0.23 8.28 -5.91
C ILE A 178 0.48 9.34 -5.09
N LEU A 179 0.07 10.59 -5.25
CA LEU A 179 0.60 11.74 -4.54
C LEU A 179 -0.46 12.21 -3.54
N VAL A 180 -0.13 12.14 -2.25
CA VAL A 180 -0.99 12.60 -1.16
C VAL A 180 -0.34 13.82 -0.54
N GLN A 181 -1.00 14.97 -0.64
CA GLN A 181 -0.58 16.21 0.00
C GLN A 181 -1.28 16.35 1.34
N THR A 182 -0.53 16.71 2.38
CA THR A 182 -1.05 16.82 3.74
C THR A 182 -0.62 18.15 4.36
N ALA A 183 -1.36 18.56 5.39
CA ALA A 183 -0.99 19.67 6.25
C ALA A 183 -0.12 19.24 7.46
N ALA A 184 0.39 18.01 7.45
CA ALA A 184 1.24 17.47 8.51
C ALA A 184 2.72 17.90 8.34
N GLU A 185 3.61 17.46 9.24
CA GLU A 185 5.05 17.75 9.19
C GLU A 185 5.67 17.33 7.84
N LYS A 186 5.27 16.17 7.32
CA LYS A 186 5.60 15.72 5.97
C LYS A 186 4.51 16.18 5.00
N THR A 187 4.77 17.24 4.25
CA THR A 187 3.81 17.90 3.34
C THR A 187 3.35 17.04 2.17
N GLN A 188 4.12 16.01 1.82
CA GLN A 188 3.85 15.16 0.67
C GLN A 188 4.27 13.71 0.92
N PHE A 189 3.34 12.80 0.66
CA PHE A 189 3.56 11.35 0.60
C PHE A 189 3.42 10.89 -0.84
N VAL A 190 4.27 9.95 -1.24
CA VAL A 190 4.29 9.40 -2.60
C VAL A 190 4.23 7.90 -2.48
N PHE A 191 3.12 7.31 -2.90
CA PHE A 191 3.00 5.86 -2.98
C PHE A 191 3.45 5.44 -4.38
N GLU A 192 4.63 4.83 -4.45
CA GLU A 192 5.26 4.50 -5.73
C GLU A 192 4.64 3.24 -6.36
N LYS A 193 4.29 3.33 -7.64
CA LYS A 193 3.87 2.18 -8.49
C LYS A 193 2.79 1.30 -7.86
N VAL A 194 1.76 1.92 -7.29
CA VAL A 194 0.62 1.23 -6.68
C VAL A 194 -0.24 0.57 -7.76
N PRO A 195 -0.68 -0.70 -7.57
CA PRO A 195 -1.67 -1.34 -8.43
C PRO A 195 -3.02 -0.61 -8.38
N ASN A 196 -3.66 -0.42 -9.53
CA ASN A 196 -4.99 0.19 -9.65
C ASN A 196 -5.10 1.55 -8.89
N PRO A 197 -4.26 2.55 -9.21
CA PRO A 197 -4.16 3.77 -8.41
C PRO A 197 -5.48 4.55 -8.32
N THR A 198 -6.30 4.49 -9.38
CA THR A 198 -7.63 5.12 -9.43
C THR A 198 -8.59 4.59 -8.35
N GLN A 199 -8.52 3.29 -8.05
CA GLN A 199 -9.34 2.68 -7.01
C GLN A 199 -8.92 3.17 -5.63
N VAL A 200 -7.62 3.21 -5.37
CA VAL A 200 -7.05 3.70 -4.11
C VAL A 200 -7.41 5.16 -3.88
N VAL A 201 -7.26 6.02 -4.90
CA VAL A 201 -7.64 7.43 -4.82
C VAL A 201 -9.12 7.59 -4.47
N THR A 202 -10.00 6.80 -5.09
CA THR A 202 -11.44 6.85 -4.82
C THR A 202 -11.76 6.45 -3.37
N ILE A 203 -11.07 5.42 -2.86
CA ILE A 203 -11.25 4.96 -1.47
C ILE A 203 -10.76 6.05 -0.49
N LEU A 204 -9.57 6.60 -0.71
CA LEU A 204 -9.01 7.67 0.14
C LEU A 204 -9.88 8.94 0.14
N GLN A 205 -10.45 9.32 -1.00
CA GLN A 205 -11.37 10.45 -1.09
C GLN A 205 -12.66 10.22 -0.29
N ARG A 206 -13.18 9.00 -0.29
CA ARG A 206 -14.36 8.63 0.52
C ARG A 206 -14.05 8.62 2.01
N LEU A 207 -12.93 8.02 2.41
CA LEU A 207 -12.47 8.01 3.81
C LEU A 207 -12.28 9.43 4.34
N ARG A 208 -11.64 10.32 3.56
CA ARG A 208 -11.52 11.73 3.91
C ARG A 208 -12.86 12.43 4.11
N THR A 209 -13.87 12.06 3.32
CA THR A 209 -15.22 12.66 3.43
C THR A 209 -15.94 12.14 4.67
N GLU A 210 -15.79 10.85 4.97
CA GLU A 210 -16.32 10.20 6.17
C GLU A 210 -15.78 10.85 7.44
N GLU A 211 -14.45 11.00 7.55
CA GLU A 211 -13.81 11.66 8.70
C GLU A 211 -14.23 13.13 8.88
N LYS A 212 -14.38 13.86 7.77
CA LYS A 212 -14.91 15.23 7.84
C LYS A 212 -16.34 15.28 8.38
N ILE A 213 -17.15 14.26 8.13
CA ILE A 213 -18.52 14.19 8.68
C ILE A 213 -18.46 13.85 10.17
N GLU A 214 -17.62 12.90 10.57
CA GLU A 214 -17.48 12.49 11.98
C GLU A 214 -16.96 13.62 12.87
N THR A 215 -15.97 14.37 12.38
CA THR A 215 -15.46 15.58 13.07
C THR A 215 -16.53 16.67 13.20
N LEU A 216 -17.37 16.88 12.19
CA LEU A 216 -18.50 17.82 12.24
C LEU A 216 -19.63 17.36 13.17
N GLU A 217 -19.90 16.05 13.22
CA GLU A 217 -20.89 15.45 14.12
C GLU A 217 -20.39 15.36 15.57
N GLY A 218 -19.11 15.69 15.83
CA GLY A 218 -18.50 15.58 17.16
C GLY A 218 -18.38 14.13 17.63
N ARG A 219 -18.35 13.18 16.70
CA ARG A 219 -18.21 11.74 16.95
C ARG A 219 -16.75 11.27 16.90
N ILE A 220 -15.83 12.15 17.26
CA ILE A 220 -14.40 11.83 17.35
C ILE A 220 -14.26 10.74 18.44
N ARG A 221 -13.66 9.61 18.07
CA ARG A 221 -13.30 8.56 19.03
C ARG A 221 -12.12 8.97 19.88
#